data_AF-A0A7S2FQW2-F1
#
_entry.id   AF-A0A7S2FQW2-F1
#
_cell.length_a   1.000
_cell.length_b   1.000
_cell.length_c   1.000
_cell.angle_alpha   90.00
_cell.angle_beta   90.00
_cell.angle_gamma   90.00
#
_symmetry.space_group_name_H-M   'P 1'
#
loop_
_entity.id
_entity.type
_entity.pdbx_description
1 polymer ?
#
loop_
_entity_poly.entity_id
_entity_poly.type
_entity_poly.pdbx_seq_one_letter_code
_entity_poly.pdbx_strand_id
1 'polypeptide(L)'
;KYFKSMSKLLRVFGIRVLDVEAVDFRKEAALESQQRLPHLVYHRTTAETVNRLYTLSQAKAVDLTKTCVLVDQEQGVFDLAGMTKDNGRGFEVICTAHLFDRIFREVRVWARMGYNPIAIQAELDHEFGVELGAIYQLVSSR
;
A
#
# COMPACT_ATOMS: atom_id res chain seq x y z
N LYS A 1 9.96 11.22 -7.65
CA LYS A 1 11.03 10.19 -7.82
C LYS A 1 10.62 8.84 -7.21
N TYR A 2 10.06 8.82 -6.00
CA TYR A 2 9.65 7.59 -5.31
C TYR A 2 8.52 6.80 -6.00
N PHE A 3 7.43 7.45 -6.43
CA PHE A 3 6.35 6.82 -7.19
C PHE A 3 6.85 6.12 -8.48
N LYS A 4 7.84 6.69 -9.17
CA LYS A 4 8.46 6.08 -10.37
C LYS A 4 9.22 4.79 -10.04
N SER A 5 9.77 4.66 -8.83
CA SER A 5 10.43 3.44 -8.38
C SER A 5 9.41 2.36 -8.03
N MET A 6 8.37 2.74 -7.26
CA MET A 6 7.28 1.83 -6.89
C MET A 6 6.50 1.32 -8.11
N SER A 7 6.16 2.19 -9.05
CA SER A 7 5.42 1.79 -10.25
C SER A 7 6.22 0.88 -11.17
N LYS A 8 7.55 1.08 -11.24
CA LYS A 8 8.45 0.15 -11.94
C LYS A 8 8.46 -1.23 -11.28
N LEU A 9 8.55 -1.27 -9.95
CA LEU A 9 8.57 -2.51 -9.19
C LEU A 9 7.26 -3.29 -9.38
N LEU A 10 6.12 -2.64 -9.20
CA LEU A 10 4.80 -3.26 -9.39
C LEU A 10 4.59 -3.76 -10.84
N ARG A 11 5.13 -3.06 -11.84
CA ARG A 11 5.11 -3.52 -13.25
C ARG A 11 5.91 -4.81 -13.47
N VAL A 12 6.99 -5.04 -12.73
CA VAL A 12 7.74 -6.31 -12.79
C VAL A 12 6.84 -7.48 -12.38
N PHE A 13 5.91 -7.25 -11.44
CA PHE A 13 4.94 -8.24 -10.99
C PHE A 13 3.65 -8.28 -11.84
N GLY A 14 3.65 -7.67 -13.05
CA GLY A 14 2.48 -7.64 -13.94
C GLY A 14 1.35 -6.72 -13.47
N ILE A 15 1.54 -5.97 -12.38
CA ILE A 15 0.53 -5.06 -11.86
C ILE A 15 0.51 -3.78 -12.68
N ARG A 16 -0.64 -3.48 -13.29
CA ARG A 16 -0.86 -2.23 -14.01
C ARG A 16 -1.11 -1.09 -13.03
N VAL A 17 -0.08 -0.29 -12.78
CA VAL A 17 -0.20 0.93 -11.99
C VAL A 17 -0.68 2.08 -12.88
N LEU A 18 -1.81 2.67 -12.50
CA LEU A 18 -2.34 3.90 -13.09
C LEU A 18 -1.98 5.05 -12.16
N ASP A 19 -1.20 5.99 -12.67
CA ASP A 19 -0.91 7.24 -11.96
C ASP A 19 -2.07 8.20 -12.16
N VAL A 20 -2.87 8.40 -11.12
CA VAL A 20 -4.05 9.28 -11.18
C VAL A 20 -3.64 10.71 -11.54
N GLU A 21 -2.45 11.18 -11.18
CA GLU A 21 -1.97 12.53 -11.55
C GLU A 21 -1.64 12.67 -13.04
N ALA A 22 -1.40 11.55 -13.73
CA ALA A 22 -1.01 11.51 -15.14
C ALA A 22 -2.16 11.10 -16.09
N VAL A 23 -3.35 10.77 -15.57
CA VAL A 23 -4.50 10.42 -16.41
C VAL A 23 -5.33 11.67 -16.69
N ASP A 24 -5.53 12.00 -17.98
CA ASP A 24 -6.48 13.03 -18.39
C ASP A 24 -7.92 12.65 -17.98
N PHE A 25 -8.42 13.33 -16.95
CA PHE A 25 -9.70 13.10 -16.27
C PHE A 25 -10.96 13.38 -17.12
N ARG A 26 -10.81 13.72 -18.41
CA ARG A 26 -11.92 14.13 -19.29
C ARG A 26 -12.71 12.95 -19.90
N LYS A 27 -12.37 11.70 -19.59
CA LYS A 27 -13.12 10.53 -20.07
C LYS A 27 -13.98 9.98 -18.94
N GLU A 28 -15.30 10.07 -19.06
CA GLU A 28 -16.29 9.54 -18.12
C GLU A 28 -16.07 8.03 -17.82
N ALA A 29 -15.58 7.26 -18.81
CA ALA A 29 -15.19 5.85 -18.63
C ALA A 29 -14.02 5.62 -17.65
N ALA A 30 -13.17 6.64 -17.41
CA ALA A 30 -12.07 6.55 -16.45
C ALA A 30 -12.55 6.66 -14.99
N LEU A 31 -13.64 7.40 -14.73
CA LEU A 31 -14.24 7.51 -13.39
C LEU A 31 -14.93 6.21 -12.96
N GLU A 32 -15.68 5.56 -13.86
CA GLU A 32 -16.30 4.26 -13.58
C GLU A 32 -15.25 3.15 -13.40
N SER A 33 -14.16 3.24 -14.14
CA SER A 33 -13.01 2.32 -13.99
C SER A 33 -12.27 2.55 -12.68
N GLN A 34 -12.15 3.81 -12.22
CA GLN A 34 -11.56 4.15 -10.92
C GLN A 34 -12.35 3.48 -9.79
N GLN A 35 -13.66 3.68 -9.69
CA GLN A 35 -14.48 3.09 -8.60
C GLN A 35 -14.43 1.55 -8.50
N ARG A 36 -14.04 0.86 -9.57
CA ARG A 36 -13.94 -0.61 -9.59
C ARG A 36 -12.57 -1.14 -9.18
N LEU A 37 -11.51 -0.33 -9.24
CA LEU A 37 -10.15 -0.76 -8.98
C LEU A 37 -9.73 -0.55 -7.51
N PRO A 38 -8.83 -1.39 -6.98
CA PRO A 38 -8.18 -1.11 -5.70
C PRO A 38 -7.35 0.17 -5.83
N HIS A 39 -7.46 1.06 -4.84
CA HIS A 39 -6.72 2.32 -4.79
C HIS A 39 -5.62 2.25 -3.75
N LEU A 40 -4.41 2.68 -4.12
CA LEU A 40 -3.32 2.92 -3.17
C LEU A 40 -3.08 4.42 -3.07
N VAL A 41 -3.26 5.00 -1.89
CA VAL A 41 -2.95 6.39 -1.61
C VAL A 41 -1.59 6.45 -0.90
N TYR A 42 -0.61 7.03 -1.57
CA TYR A 42 0.74 7.18 -1.03
C TYR A 42 1.45 8.39 -1.62
N HIS A 43 1.83 9.32 -0.74
CA HIS A 43 2.55 10.55 -1.09
C HIS A 43 3.91 10.61 -0.39
N ARG A 44 4.65 11.71 -0.64
CA ARG A 44 6.02 11.86 -0.15
C ARG A 44 6.10 11.94 1.36
N THR A 45 5.08 12.48 2.00
CA THR A 45 5.02 12.63 3.45
C THR A 45 3.72 12.06 3.99
N THR A 46 3.74 11.59 5.23
CA THR A 46 2.55 11.12 5.93
C THR A 46 1.44 12.19 5.92
N ALA A 47 1.78 13.46 6.17
CA ALA A 47 0.82 14.55 6.16
C ALA A 47 0.17 14.77 4.79
N GLU A 48 0.94 14.70 3.70
CA GLU A 48 0.39 14.76 2.33
C GLU A 48 -0.55 13.60 2.05
N THR A 49 -0.18 12.38 2.43
CA THR A 49 -1.02 11.19 2.24
C THR A 49 -2.35 11.33 2.97
N VAL A 50 -2.31 11.74 4.24
CA VAL A 50 -3.50 11.94 5.08
C VAL A 50 -4.40 13.01 4.46
N ASN A 51 -3.85 14.19 4.13
CA ASN A 51 -4.60 15.27 3.50
C ASN A 51 -5.22 14.87 2.16
N ARG A 52 -4.50 14.06 1.36
CA ARG A 52 -5.02 13.55 0.09
C ARG A 52 -6.23 12.67 0.33
N LEU A 53 -6.15 11.75 1.28
CA LEU A 53 -7.27 10.88 1.60
C LEU A 53 -8.49 11.66 2.07
N TYR A 54 -8.31 12.66 2.95
CA TYR A 54 -9.39 13.57 3.35
C TYR A 54 -10.06 14.22 2.15
N THR A 55 -9.27 14.75 1.21
CA THR A 55 -9.78 15.38 -0.01
C THR A 55 -10.56 14.40 -0.88
N LEU A 56 -10.04 13.19 -1.09
CA LEU A 56 -10.67 12.15 -1.90
C LEU A 56 -11.96 11.62 -1.29
N SER A 57 -12.00 11.48 0.04
CA SER A 57 -13.17 11.09 0.82
C SER A 57 -14.29 12.13 0.70
N GLN A 58 -13.97 13.41 0.94
CA GLN A 58 -14.93 14.52 0.83
C GLN A 58 -15.49 14.65 -0.59
N ALA A 59 -14.65 14.49 -1.61
CA ALA A 59 -15.06 14.56 -3.01
C ALA A 59 -15.84 13.32 -3.49
N LYS A 60 -15.95 12.26 -2.67
CA LYS A 60 -16.51 10.94 -3.06
C LYS A 60 -15.92 10.39 -4.36
N ALA A 61 -14.66 10.72 -4.62
CA ALA A 61 -13.97 10.37 -5.86
C ALA A 61 -13.47 8.92 -5.89
N VAL A 62 -13.36 8.29 -4.71
CA VAL A 62 -12.84 6.92 -4.54
C VAL A 62 -13.77 6.10 -3.64
N ASP A 63 -13.82 4.80 -3.90
CA ASP A 63 -14.44 3.84 -3.00
C ASP A 63 -13.49 3.54 -1.83
N LEU A 64 -13.83 4.07 -0.64
CA LEU A 64 -13.02 3.90 0.56
C LEU A 64 -12.85 2.43 0.96
N THR A 65 -13.83 1.57 0.66
CA THR A 65 -13.75 0.14 1.02
C THR A 65 -12.70 -0.63 0.21
N LYS A 66 -12.26 -0.05 -0.91
CA LYS A 66 -11.22 -0.58 -1.80
C LYS A 66 -9.98 0.29 -1.81
N THR A 67 -9.84 1.16 -0.80
CA THR A 67 -8.69 2.05 -0.68
C THR A 67 -7.75 1.52 0.39
N CYS A 68 -6.48 1.46 0.06
CA CYS A 68 -5.38 1.22 0.97
C CYS A 68 -4.53 2.49 1.05
N VAL A 69 -4.12 2.85 2.24
CA VAL A 69 -3.38 4.09 2.52
C VAL A 69 -2.06 3.72 3.16
N LEU A 70 -0.97 4.10 2.51
CA LEU A 70 0.37 3.82 3.01
C LEU A 70 0.90 5.07 3.72
N VAL A 71 1.26 4.95 4.99
CA VAL A 71 1.83 6.03 5.78
C VAL A 71 3.20 5.63 6.30
N ASP A 72 4.12 6.60 6.39
CA ASP A 72 5.48 6.31 6.83
C ASP A 72 5.68 6.38 8.34
N GLN A 73 4.72 6.99 9.06
CA GLN A 73 4.82 7.24 10.49
C GLN A 73 3.56 6.80 11.22
N GLU A 74 3.72 6.36 12.47
CA GLU A 74 2.63 5.94 13.35
C GLU A 74 1.61 7.08 13.58
N GLN A 75 2.07 8.34 13.62
CA GLN A 75 1.18 9.50 13.71
C GLN A 75 0.10 9.49 12.60
N GLY A 76 0.44 9.08 11.39
CA GLY A 76 -0.52 8.97 10.29
C GLY A 76 -1.59 7.92 10.54
N VAL A 77 -1.26 6.84 11.25
CA VAL A 77 -2.25 5.83 11.65
C VAL A 77 -3.24 6.41 12.64
N PHE A 78 -2.76 7.17 13.63
CA PHE A 78 -3.61 7.85 14.61
C PHE A 78 -4.52 8.89 13.95
N ASP A 79 -3.99 9.71 13.05
CA ASP A 79 -4.75 10.74 12.34
C ASP A 79 -5.88 10.09 11.51
N LEU A 80 -5.59 8.95 10.87
CA LEU A 80 -6.55 8.21 10.04
C LEU A 80 -7.53 7.33 10.83
N ALA A 81 -7.19 6.97 12.08
CA ALA A 81 -8.07 6.19 12.96
C ALA A 81 -9.37 6.94 13.31
N GLY A 82 -9.34 8.28 13.34
CA GLY A 82 -10.55 9.09 13.45
C GLY A 82 -11.47 8.93 12.24
N MET A 83 -10.89 9.00 11.03
CA MET A 83 -11.65 8.89 9.79
C MET A 83 -12.31 7.53 9.55
N THR A 84 -11.68 6.43 9.98
CA THR A 84 -12.24 5.08 9.81
C THR A 84 -13.42 4.84 10.75
N LYS A 85 -13.39 5.39 11.97
CA LYS A 85 -14.50 5.32 12.93
C LYS A 85 -15.72 6.10 12.45
N ASP A 86 -15.52 7.28 11.89
CA ASP A 86 -16.62 8.16 11.45
C ASP A 86 -17.36 7.63 10.21
N ASN A 87 -16.70 6.84 9.37
CA ASN A 87 -17.24 6.40 8.07
C ASN A 87 -17.75 4.95 8.02
N GLY A 88 -17.71 4.21 9.13
CA GLY A 88 -18.39 2.91 9.32
C GLY A 88 -17.88 1.71 8.51
N ARG A 89 -17.16 1.92 7.40
CA ARG A 89 -16.35 0.94 6.65
C ARG A 89 -15.20 1.68 5.98
N GLY A 90 -14.10 1.80 6.70
CA GLY A 90 -12.96 2.60 6.30
C GLY A 90 -11.90 1.78 5.58
N PHE A 91 -11.29 2.41 4.59
CA PHE A 91 -10.02 2.06 3.95
C PHE A 91 -9.00 1.39 4.89
N GLU A 92 -8.11 0.59 4.31
CA GLU A 92 -7.02 -0.05 5.04
C GLU A 92 -5.85 0.93 5.20
N VAL A 93 -5.16 0.90 6.35
CA VAL A 93 -3.97 1.72 6.60
C VAL A 93 -2.77 0.82 6.88
N ILE A 94 -1.71 0.99 6.09
CA ILE A 94 -0.44 0.31 6.29
C ILE A 94 0.59 1.33 6.75
N CYS A 95 1.26 1.06 7.86
CA CYS A 95 2.36 1.87 8.37
C CYS A 95 3.71 1.23 8.03
N THR A 96 4.53 1.88 7.21
CA THR A 96 5.83 1.32 6.81
C THR A 96 6.79 1.22 7.99
N ALA A 97 6.74 2.16 8.95
CA ALA A 97 7.55 2.09 10.17
C ALA A 97 7.25 0.82 10.99
N HIS A 98 5.99 0.41 11.10
CA HIS A 98 5.62 -0.83 11.81
C HIS A 98 6.11 -2.07 11.05
N LEU A 99 6.01 -2.05 9.72
CA LEU A 99 6.51 -3.14 8.88
C LEU A 99 8.02 -3.32 9.05
N PHE A 100 8.78 -2.22 8.97
CA PHE A 100 10.23 -2.28 9.13
C PHE A 100 10.65 -2.67 10.55
N ASP A 101 10.00 -2.14 11.59
CA ASP A 101 10.32 -2.53 12.98
C ASP A 101 10.09 -4.03 13.21
N ARG A 102 8.99 -4.58 12.68
CA ARG A 102 8.71 -6.02 12.74
C ARG A 102 9.81 -6.83 12.06
N ILE A 103 10.12 -6.53 10.80
CA ILE A 103 11.15 -7.25 10.04
C ILE A 103 12.51 -7.16 10.75
N PHE A 104 12.91 -5.97 11.20
CA PHE A 104 14.17 -5.82 11.93
C PHE A 104 14.20 -6.54 13.28
N ARG A 105 13.06 -6.70 13.93
CA ARG A 105 12.94 -7.49 15.16
C ARG A 105 13.16 -8.98 14.87
N GLU A 106 12.52 -9.51 13.85
CA GLU A 106 12.66 -10.91 13.41
C GLU A 106 14.10 -11.22 13.00
N VAL A 107 14.70 -10.38 12.15
CA VAL A 107 16.12 -10.51 11.75
C VAL A 107 17.05 -10.51 12.96
N ARG A 108 16.82 -9.62 13.94
CA ARG A 108 17.63 -9.59 15.18
C ARG A 108 17.49 -10.85 16.02
N VAL A 109 16.31 -11.47 16.05
CA VAL A 109 16.10 -12.74 16.78
C VAL A 109 16.88 -13.85 16.09
N TRP A 110 16.73 -14.04 14.78
CA TRP A 110 17.44 -15.08 14.04
C TRP A 110 18.96 -14.91 14.08
N ALA A 111 19.45 -13.67 13.95
CA ALA A 111 20.88 -13.40 14.07
C ALA A 111 21.43 -13.83 15.45
N ARG A 112 20.67 -13.60 16.54
CA ARG A 112 21.06 -14.06 17.89
C ARG A 112 21.00 -15.57 18.04
N MET A 113 20.14 -16.24 17.28
CA MET A 113 20.08 -17.71 17.21
C MET A 113 21.21 -18.31 16.36
N GLY A 114 22.09 -17.49 15.78
CA GLY A 114 23.23 -17.95 15.00
C GLY A 114 22.92 -18.21 13.52
N TYR A 115 21.78 -17.76 13.02
CA TYR A 115 21.44 -17.89 11.60
C TYR A 115 22.37 -16.99 10.78
N ASN A 116 22.82 -17.51 9.63
CA ASN A 116 23.59 -16.73 8.68
C ASN A 116 22.66 -15.88 7.78
N PRO A 117 23.17 -14.83 7.10
CA PRO A 117 22.34 -13.95 6.29
C PRO A 117 21.55 -14.65 5.17
N ILE A 118 22.09 -15.73 4.58
CA ILE A 118 21.43 -16.48 3.50
C ILE A 118 20.21 -17.21 4.06
N ALA A 119 20.36 -17.84 5.23
CA ALA A 119 19.26 -18.51 5.91
C ALA A 119 18.17 -17.51 6.33
N ILE A 120 18.55 -16.34 6.86
CA ILE A 120 17.59 -15.28 7.21
C ILE A 120 16.83 -14.79 5.98
N GLN A 121 17.52 -14.58 4.85
CA GLN A 121 16.86 -14.18 3.60
C GLN A 121 15.87 -15.25 3.12
N ALA A 122 16.23 -16.53 3.22
CA ALA A 122 15.34 -17.63 2.82
C ALA A 122 14.07 -17.70 3.70
N GLU A 123 14.18 -17.45 5.00
CA GLU A 123 13.00 -17.37 5.89
C GLU A 123 12.10 -16.18 5.54
N LEU A 124 12.70 -15.00 5.31
CA LEU A 124 11.95 -13.82 4.85
C LEU A 124 11.29 -14.06 3.50
N ASP A 125 12.00 -14.67 2.54
CA ASP A 125 11.45 -15.00 1.23
C ASP A 125 10.34 -16.05 1.33
N HIS A 126 10.40 -16.96 2.30
CA HIS A 126 9.33 -17.91 2.56
C HIS A 126 8.09 -17.23 3.14
N GLU A 127 8.28 -16.40 4.18
CA GLU A 127 7.20 -15.66 4.82
C GLU A 127 6.50 -14.75 3.80
N PHE A 128 7.25 -13.87 3.11
CA PHE A 128 6.71 -12.88 2.17
C PHE A 128 6.42 -13.42 0.76
N GLY A 129 6.96 -14.59 0.42
CA GLY A 129 6.78 -15.22 -0.89
C GLY A 129 5.36 -15.77 -1.09
N VAL A 130 4.69 -16.15 0.00
CA VAL A 130 3.32 -16.66 -0.04
C VAL A 130 2.33 -15.55 -0.39
N GLU A 131 2.45 -14.35 0.19
CA GLU A 131 1.56 -13.24 -0.14
C GLU A 131 1.83 -12.71 -1.56
N LEU A 132 3.09 -12.65 -1.99
CA LEU A 132 3.44 -12.29 -3.37
C LEU A 132 2.91 -13.31 -4.38
N GLY A 133 2.95 -14.61 -4.05
CA GLY A 133 2.35 -15.67 -4.85
C GLY A 133 0.82 -15.54 -4.96
N ALA A 134 0.14 -15.20 -3.85
CA ALA A 134 -1.30 -14.96 -3.84
C ALA A 134 -1.70 -13.74 -4.68
N ILE A 135 -0.92 -12.64 -4.61
CA ILE A 135 -1.10 -11.46 -5.46
C ILE A 135 -0.89 -11.82 -6.93
N TYR A 136 0.16 -12.60 -7.25
CA TYR A 136 0.43 -13.03 -8.61
C TYR A 136 -0.69 -13.89 -9.19
N GLN A 137 -1.28 -14.79 -8.38
CA GLN A 137 -2.44 -15.58 -8.80
C GLN A 137 -3.69 -14.71 -9.03
N LEU A 138 -3.95 -13.73 -8.16
CA LEU A 138 -5.06 -12.78 -8.32
C LEU A 138 -4.92 -11.90 -9.57
N VAL A 139 -3.69 -11.56 -9.95
CA VAL A 139 -3.39 -10.77 -11.16
C VAL A 139 -3.42 -11.63 -12.42
N SER A 140 -3.02 -12.90 -12.34
CA SER A 140 -2.97 -13.84 -13.48
C SER A 140 -4.29 -14.54 -13.80
N SER A 141 -5.29 -14.46 -12.90
CA SER A 141 -6.62 -15.05 -13.09
C SER A 141 -7.65 -14.06 -13.69
N ARG A 142 -7.18 -12.94 -14.26
CA ARG A 142 -7.95 -11.98 -15.05
C ARG A 142 -7.39 -11.88 -16.46
#